data_AF-A0A533I1C8-F1
#
_entry.id   AF-A0A533I1C8-F1
#
_cell.length_a   1.000
_cell.length_b   1.000
_cell.length_c   1.000
_cell.angle_alpha   90.00
_cell.angle_beta   90.00
_cell.angle_gamma   90.00
#
_symmetry.space_group_name_H-M   'P 1'
#
loop_
_entity.id
_entity.type
_entity.pdbx_description
1 polymer ?
#
loop_
_entity_poly.entity_id
_entity_poly.type
_entity_poly.pdbx_seq_one_letter_code
_entity_poly.pdbx_strand_id
1 'polypeptide(L)'
;MSKLKYVTDVFLDDFKTNFKSKYLPLYMKGDKEKIREIFSNSENVLESSFEFEYEELVLESVDSDASIKNIQIIWESLRGLSITEA
;
A
#
# COMPACT_ATOMS: atom_id res chain seq x y z
N MET A 1 14.33 -5.52 4.92
CA MET A 1 13.15 -5.91 4.14
C MET A 1 11.92 -5.73 5.03
N SER A 2 10.90 -5.03 4.54
CA SER A 2 9.66 -4.79 5.28
C SER A 2 8.53 -5.56 4.62
N LYS A 3 7.79 -6.33 5.41
CA LYS A 3 6.57 -6.97 4.94
C LYS A 3 5.59 -5.91 4.45
N LEU A 4 4.93 -6.19 3.34
CA LEU A 4 3.87 -5.32 2.85
C LEU A 4 2.76 -5.25 3.90
N LYS A 5 2.30 -4.04 4.22
CA LYS A 5 1.19 -3.84 5.16
C LYS A 5 -0.05 -3.42 4.39
N TYR A 6 -1.15 -4.12 4.63
CA TYR A 6 -2.45 -3.79 4.08
C TYR A 6 -3.49 -3.69 5.19
N VAL A 7 -4.57 -3.00 4.91
CA VAL A 7 -5.68 -2.89 5.85
C VAL A 7 -6.65 -4.06 5.68
N THR A 8 -7.38 -4.41 6.73
CA THR A 8 -8.46 -5.39 6.62
C THR A 8 -9.61 -4.85 5.77
N ASP A 9 -10.34 -5.73 5.09
CA ASP A 9 -11.51 -5.34 4.29
C ASP A 9 -12.56 -4.60 5.13
N VAL A 10 -12.77 -5.07 6.36
CA VAL A 10 -13.69 -4.44 7.33
C VAL A 10 -13.27 -3.01 7.64
N PHE A 11 -11.97 -2.79 7.88
CA PHE A 11 -11.46 -1.45 8.13
C PHE A 11 -11.55 -0.58 6.87
N LEU A 12 -11.24 -1.13 5.69
CA LEU A 12 -11.32 -0.41 4.43
C LEU A 12 -12.76 0.05 4.14
N ASP A 13 -13.75 -0.79 4.41
CA ASP A 13 -15.16 -0.46 4.23
C ASP A 13 -15.64 0.59 5.25
N ASP A 14 -15.24 0.49 6.53
CA ASP A 14 -15.51 1.56 7.51
C ASP A 14 -14.85 2.87 7.10
N PHE A 15 -13.59 2.81 6.65
CA PHE A 15 -12.83 3.98 6.21
C PHE A 15 -13.51 4.67 5.03
N LYS A 16 -13.92 3.93 4.00
CA LYS A 16 -14.65 4.47 2.84
C LYS A 16 -16.00 5.06 3.24
N THR A 17 -16.78 4.32 4.02
CA THR A 17 -18.14 4.70 4.41
C THR A 17 -18.13 5.94 5.31
N ASN A 18 -17.23 5.96 6.28
CA ASN A 18 -17.19 6.95 7.34
C ASN A 18 -16.07 7.99 7.15
N PHE A 19 -15.49 8.09 5.94
CA PHE A 19 -14.37 9.00 5.66
C PHE A 19 -14.66 10.43 6.12
N LYS A 20 -15.78 10.99 5.66
CA LYS A 20 -16.13 12.40 5.91
C LYS A 20 -16.38 12.72 7.38
N SER A 21 -16.95 11.78 8.12
CA SER A 21 -17.39 11.98 9.51
C SER A 21 -16.30 11.66 10.53
N LYS A 22 -15.55 10.56 10.32
CA LYS A 22 -14.55 10.07 11.28
C LYS A 22 -13.12 10.48 10.93
N TYR A 23 -12.75 10.41 9.66
CA TYR A 23 -11.34 10.46 9.24
C TYR A 23 -10.92 11.83 8.72
N LEU A 24 -11.73 12.45 7.86
CA LEU A 24 -11.49 13.77 7.27
C LEU A 24 -11.17 14.85 8.32
N PRO A 25 -11.85 14.92 9.48
CA PRO A 25 -11.50 15.90 10.51
C PRO A 25 -10.07 15.73 11.05
N LEU A 26 -9.54 14.52 11.10
CA LEU A 26 -8.17 14.25 11.54
C LEU A 26 -7.16 14.81 10.54
N TYR A 27 -7.42 14.60 9.23
CA TYR A 27 -6.59 15.16 8.16
C TYR A 27 -6.63 16.69 8.15
N MET A 28 -7.82 17.27 8.29
CA MET A 28 -7.98 18.74 8.30
C MET A 28 -7.30 19.40 9.51
N LYS A 29 -7.26 18.71 10.66
CA LYS A 29 -6.55 19.17 11.85
C LYS A 29 -5.05 18.86 11.83
N GLY A 30 -4.58 18.09 10.86
CA GLY A 30 -3.20 17.62 10.81
C GLY A 30 -2.82 16.69 11.97
N ASP A 31 -3.79 15.96 12.54
CA ASP A 31 -3.61 15.09 13.69
C ASP A 31 -2.92 13.77 13.30
N LYS A 32 -1.62 13.87 13.03
CA LYS A 32 -0.78 12.76 12.54
C LYS A 32 -0.66 11.63 13.55
N GLU A 33 -0.66 11.94 14.85
CA GLU A 33 -0.53 10.94 15.91
C GLU A 33 -1.76 10.03 15.92
N LYS A 34 -2.95 10.61 15.85
CA LYS A 34 -4.20 9.83 15.83
C LYS A 34 -4.36 9.02 14.56
N ILE A 35 -3.95 9.56 13.42
CA ILE A 35 -3.90 8.81 12.16
C ILE A 35 -2.94 7.63 12.30
N ARG A 36 -1.73 7.84 12.82
CA ARG A 36 -0.77 6.75 13.04
C ARG A 36 -1.32 5.67 13.97
N GLU A 37 -1.99 6.05 15.05
CA GLU A 37 -2.60 5.10 15.99
C GLU A 37 -3.63 4.19 15.29
N ILE A 38 -4.52 4.77 14.49
CA ILE A 38 -5.53 4.03 13.72
C ILE A 38 -4.88 3.01 12.76
N PHE A 39 -3.85 3.44 12.03
CA PHE A 39 -3.14 2.62 11.03
C PHE A 39 -1.99 1.79 11.64
N SER A 40 -1.84 1.79 12.96
CA SER A 40 -0.91 0.90 13.68
C SER A 40 -1.64 -0.17 14.49
N ASN A 41 -2.98 -0.09 14.57
CA ASN A 41 -3.78 -1.11 15.24
C ASN A 41 -3.72 -2.43 14.44
N SER A 42 -3.28 -3.49 15.09
CA SER A 42 -3.20 -4.85 14.53
C SER A 42 -4.55 -5.46 14.14
N GLU A 43 -5.66 -4.91 14.63
CA GLU A 43 -7.01 -5.30 14.18
C GLU A 43 -7.38 -4.67 12.83
N ASN A 44 -6.77 -3.53 12.49
CA ASN A 44 -7.02 -2.80 11.25
C ASN A 44 -6.00 -3.13 10.16
N VAL A 45 -4.81 -3.60 10.55
CA VAL A 45 -3.67 -3.81 9.65
C VAL A 45 -3.17 -5.23 9.72
N LEU A 46 -2.98 -5.82 8.56
CA LEU A 46 -2.41 -7.14 8.35
C LEU A 46 -1.02 -6.99 7.72
N GLU A 47 -0.10 -7.85 8.14
CA GLU A 47 1.20 -7.99 7.48
C GLU A 47 1.11 -9.12 6.45
N SER A 48 1.53 -8.83 5.23
CA SER A 48 1.69 -9.82 4.18
C SER A 48 2.69 -10.88 4.60
N SER A 49 2.50 -12.08 4.07
CA SER A 49 3.55 -13.09 4.03
C SER A 49 4.70 -12.70 3.08
N PHE A 50 4.48 -11.72 2.19
CA PHE A 50 5.41 -11.26 1.19
C PHE A 50 6.26 -10.06 1.65
N GLU A 51 7.54 -10.09 1.29
CA GLU A 51 8.45 -8.97 1.43
C GLU A 51 8.43 -8.17 0.14
N PHE A 52 7.99 -6.91 0.20
CA PHE A 52 7.98 -6.02 -0.95
C PHE A 52 9.25 -5.17 -0.94
N GLU A 53 10.03 -5.24 -2.01
CA GLU A 53 11.15 -4.36 -2.27
C GLU A 53 10.74 -3.33 -3.32
N TYR A 54 10.78 -2.05 -2.95
CA TYR A 54 10.47 -0.99 -3.89
C TYR A 54 11.62 -0.83 -4.88
N GLU A 55 11.30 -0.93 -6.17
CA GLU A 55 12.22 -0.64 -7.26
C GLU A 55 11.68 0.48 -8.14
N GLU A 56 12.53 1.47 -8.44
CA GLU A 56 12.17 2.57 -9.33
C GLU A 56 12.06 2.09 -10.79
N LEU A 57 11.00 2.53 -11.47
CA LEU A 57 10.85 2.28 -12.89
C LEU A 57 11.81 3.14 -13.70
N VAL A 58 12.36 2.55 -14.76
CA VAL A 58 13.26 3.21 -15.69
C VAL A 58 12.46 4.03 -16.70
N LEU A 59 12.91 5.24 -17.02
CA LEU A 59 12.29 6.06 -18.04
C LEU A 59 12.81 5.67 -19.43
N GLU A 60 11.92 5.66 -20.44
CA GLU A 60 12.30 5.41 -21.84
C GLU A 60 13.30 6.43 -22.39
N SER A 61 13.35 7.63 -21.80
CA SER A 61 14.35 8.66 -22.14
C SER A 61 15.76 8.31 -21.66
N VAL A 62 15.89 7.40 -20.69
CA VAL A 62 17.16 6.96 -20.09
C VAL A 62 17.61 5.63 -20.71
N ASP A 63 16.65 4.75 -21.02
CA ASP A 63 16.91 3.42 -21.57
C ASP A 63 15.85 3.04 -22.60
N SER A 64 16.25 2.70 -23.82
CA SER A 64 15.34 2.27 -24.88
C SER A 64 14.59 0.97 -24.55
N ASP A 65 15.15 0.15 -23.66
CA ASP A 65 14.54 -1.11 -23.20
C ASP A 65 13.78 -0.95 -21.87
N ALA A 66 13.56 0.30 -21.42
CA ALA A 66 12.87 0.60 -20.16
C ALA A 66 11.51 -0.10 -20.05
N SER A 67 10.76 -0.21 -21.15
CA SER A 67 9.46 -0.90 -21.17
C SER A 67 9.57 -2.37 -20.74
N ILE A 68 10.56 -3.10 -21.28
CA ILE A 68 10.79 -4.52 -20.96
C ILE A 68 11.27 -4.67 -19.52
N LYS A 69 12.20 -3.81 -19.08
CA LYS A 69 12.73 -3.82 -17.72
C LYS A 69 11.65 -3.53 -16.69
N ASN A 70 10.82 -2.51 -16.93
CA ASN A 70 9.71 -2.17 -16.05
C ASN A 70 8.68 -3.29 -15.96
N ILE A 71 8.40 -4.00 -17.06
CA ILE A 71 7.54 -5.19 -17.02
C ILE A 71 8.14 -6.27 -16.13
N GLN A 72 9.46 -6.52 -16.22
CA GLN A 72 10.14 -7.51 -15.36
C GLN A 72 10.08 -7.12 -13.89
N ILE A 73 10.40 -5.86 -13.56
CA ILE A 73 10.33 -5.31 -12.20
C ILE A 73 8.92 -5.50 -11.61
N ILE A 74 7.88 -5.14 -12.38
CA ILE A 74 6.48 -5.32 -11.96
C ILE A 74 6.18 -6.81 -11.77
N TRP A 75 6.58 -7.67 -12.71
CA TRP A 75 6.27 -9.09 -12.65
C TRP A 75 6.95 -9.78 -11.45
N GLU A 76 8.19 -9.42 -11.14
CA GLU A 76 8.92 -9.92 -9.98
C GLU A 76 8.33 -9.40 -8.66
N SER A 77 7.92 -8.13 -8.62
CA SER A 77 7.22 -7.52 -7.49
C SER A 77 5.87 -8.19 -7.19
N LEU A 78 5.19 -8.71 -8.21
CA LEU A 78 3.89 -9.38 -8.08
C LEU A 78 4.01 -10.90 -7.87
N ARG A 79 5.21 -11.49 -8.01
CA ARG A 79 5.43 -12.95 -8.09
C ARG A 79 4.96 -13.75 -6.86
N GLY A 80 4.61 -13.08 -5.76
CA GLY A 80 4.08 -13.71 -4.55
C GLY A 80 2.70 -13.23 -4.10
N LEU A 81 1.99 -12.41 -4.86
CA LEU A 81 0.61 -12.04 -4.53
C LEU A 81 -0.34 -13.12 -5.07
N SER A 82 -1.10 -13.77 -4.19
CA SER A 82 -2.25 -14.57 -4.61
C SER A 82 -3.33 -13.66 -5.22
N ILE A 83 -4.29 -14.22 -5.99
CA ILE A 83 -5.41 -13.44 -6.58
C ILE A 83 -6.18 -12.62 -5.53
N THR A 84 -6.19 -13.09 -4.29
CA THR A 84 -6.78 -12.41 -3.13
C THR A 84 -5.99 -11.23 -2.59
N GLU A 85 -4.71 -11.09 -2.97
CA GLU A 85 -3.78 -10.07 -2.49
C GLU A 85 -3.40 -9.04 -3.59
N ALA A 86 -3.86 -9.25 -4.83
CA ALA A 86 -3.65 -8.36 -5.99
C ALA A 86 -4.88 -7.48 -6.26
#